data_AF-A0A3D2RQN4-F1
#
_entry.id   AF-A0A3D2RQN4-F1
#
_cell.length_a   1.000
_cell.length_b   1.000
_cell.length_c   1.000
_cell.angle_alpha   90.00
_cell.angle_beta   90.00
_cell.angle_gamma   90.00
#
_symmetry.space_group_name_H-M   'P 1'
#
loop_
_entity.id
_entity.type
_entity.pdbx_description
1 polymer ?
#
loop_
_entity_poly.entity_id
_entity_poly.type
_entity_poly.pdbx_seq_one_letter_code
_entity_poly.pdbx_strand_id
1 'polypeptide(L)'
;LDIRKIKAENGGTDRFADAVPMVASAGDVVMANRQVLHGSFANTSSDLRVTINFGFHRRSSVIGVKREDGAIYDEEHIRARSRIIALAIDARRQRFPEETSFVYKPLVDDPDDTTWNEQTREQLLKNYQLLDLPL
;
A
#
# COMPACT_ATOMS: atom_id res chain seq x y z
N LEU A 1 -7.08 15.35 -17.93
CA LEU A 1 -7.84 14.60 -18.96
C LEU A 1 -9.32 14.88 -18.75
N ASP A 2 -10.05 15.29 -19.79
CA ASP A 2 -11.48 15.57 -19.68
C ASP A 2 -12.28 14.30 -20.01
N ILE A 3 -12.65 13.59 -18.96
CA ILE A 3 -13.40 12.33 -19.06
C ILE A 3 -14.79 12.54 -19.68
N ARG A 4 -15.44 13.68 -19.40
CA ARG A 4 -16.79 13.96 -19.91
C ARG A 4 -16.75 14.20 -21.40
N LYS A 5 -15.75 14.95 -21.87
CA LYS A 5 -15.52 15.17 -23.30
C LYS A 5 -15.25 13.84 -24.03
N ILE A 6 -14.34 13.02 -23.52
CA ILE A 6 -14.02 11.71 -24.12
C ILE A 6 -15.27 10.81 -24.19
N LYS A 7 -16.07 10.77 -23.12
CA LYS A 7 -17.33 10.03 -23.10
C LYS A 7 -18.31 10.55 -24.16
N ALA A 8 -18.47 11.87 -24.27
CA ALA A 8 -19.36 12.46 -25.27
C ALA A 8 -18.90 12.17 -26.71
N GLU A 9 -17.61 12.29 -26.99
CA GLU A 9 -17.00 11.98 -28.29
C GLU A 9 -17.10 10.49 -28.64
N ASN A 10 -17.12 9.61 -27.63
CA ASN A 10 -17.25 8.16 -27.77
C ASN A 10 -18.72 7.68 -27.72
N GLY A 11 -19.68 8.53 -28.10
CA GLY A 11 -21.10 8.14 -28.16
C GLY A 11 -21.75 7.85 -26.80
N GLY A 12 -21.20 8.40 -25.72
CA GLY A 12 -21.73 8.25 -24.36
C GLY A 12 -21.31 6.97 -23.64
N THR A 13 -20.41 6.16 -24.21
CA THR A 13 -19.94 4.92 -23.58
C THR A 13 -18.84 5.16 -22.54
N ASP A 14 -18.85 4.36 -21.49
CA ASP A 14 -17.78 4.33 -20.46
C ASP A 14 -16.61 3.41 -20.85
N ARG A 15 -16.61 2.88 -22.09
CA ARG A 15 -15.52 2.06 -22.65
C ARG A 15 -14.60 2.92 -23.51
N PHE A 16 -13.53 3.43 -22.94
CA PHE A 16 -12.56 4.24 -23.70
C PHE A 16 -11.71 3.37 -24.62
N ALA A 17 -11.58 3.78 -25.88
CA ALA A 17 -10.88 3.00 -26.91
C ALA A 17 -9.41 2.72 -26.56
N ASP A 18 -8.75 3.68 -25.92
CA ASP A 18 -7.34 3.57 -25.51
C ASP A 18 -7.15 2.93 -24.13
N ALA A 19 -8.24 2.57 -23.43
CA ALA A 19 -8.13 1.89 -22.14
C ALA A 19 -7.75 0.42 -22.35
N VAL A 20 -6.79 -0.05 -21.57
CA VAL A 20 -6.30 -1.43 -21.62
C VAL A 20 -6.83 -2.19 -20.40
N PRO A 21 -7.41 -3.41 -20.58
CA PRO A 21 -7.85 -4.21 -19.45
C PRO A 21 -6.65 -4.72 -18.64
N MET A 22 -6.81 -4.69 -17.32
CA MET A 22 -5.84 -5.22 -16.38
C MET A 22 -6.36 -6.55 -15.84
N VAL A 23 -6.03 -7.63 -16.54
CA VAL A 23 -6.49 -8.98 -16.22
C VAL A 23 -5.55 -9.59 -15.18
N ALA A 24 -6.11 -10.09 -14.08
CA ALA A 24 -5.37 -10.68 -12.97
C ALA A 24 -6.12 -11.91 -12.43
N SER A 25 -5.35 -12.96 -12.14
CA SER A 25 -5.78 -14.17 -11.46
C SER A 25 -5.57 -14.06 -9.95
N ALA A 26 -6.12 -15.01 -9.19
CA ALA A 26 -5.84 -15.08 -7.76
C ALA A 26 -4.34 -15.28 -7.50
N GLY A 27 -3.73 -14.36 -6.75
CA GLY A 27 -2.29 -14.35 -6.47
C GLY A 27 -1.46 -13.44 -7.37
N ASP A 28 -2.03 -12.91 -8.46
CA ASP A 28 -1.34 -11.96 -9.31
C ASP A 28 -1.16 -10.61 -8.62
N VAL A 29 -0.06 -9.92 -8.94
CA VAL A 29 0.25 -8.60 -8.42
C VAL A 29 0.20 -7.58 -9.54
N VAL A 30 -0.60 -6.54 -9.32
CA VAL A 30 -0.64 -5.35 -10.17
C VAL A 30 0.08 -4.21 -9.45
N MET A 31 0.97 -3.53 -10.17
CA MET A 31 1.57 -2.27 -9.72
C MET A 31 1.14 -1.14 -10.66
N ALA A 32 0.57 -0.09 -10.08
CA ALA A 32 0.10 1.08 -10.81
C ALA A 32 0.67 2.34 -10.18
N ASN A 33 1.11 3.29 -11.00
CA ASN A 33 1.41 4.63 -10.52
C ASN A 33 0.11 5.27 -10.03
N ARG A 34 0.12 5.89 -8.84
CA ARG A 34 -1.04 6.58 -8.26
C ARG A 34 -1.70 7.60 -9.20
N GLN A 35 -0.92 8.21 -10.10
CA GLN A 35 -1.43 9.21 -11.05
C GLN A 35 -2.05 8.59 -12.33
N VAL A 36 -1.99 7.27 -12.50
CA VAL A 36 -2.61 6.63 -13.66
C VAL A 36 -4.12 6.74 -13.56
N LEU A 37 -4.77 7.14 -14.66
CA LEU A 37 -6.22 7.05 -14.76
C LEU A 37 -6.60 5.58 -14.84
N HIS A 38 -7.37 5.10 -13.87
CA HIS A 38 -7.87 3.75 -13.83
C HIS A 38 -9.30 3.73 -13.30
N GLY A 39 -10.00 2.63 -13.53
CA GLY A 39 -11.37 2.44 -13.09
C GLY A 39 -11.78 0.99 -13.28
N SER A 40 -12.97 0.66 -12.79
CA SER A 40 -13.57 -0.65 -12.99
C SER A 40 -15.06 -0.52 -13.24
N PHE A 41 -15.60 -1.41 -14.06
CA PHE A 41 -17.05 -1.56 -14.17
C PHE A 41 -17.62 -2.20 -12.91
N ALA A 42 -18.91 -1.95 -12.67
CA ALA A 42 -19.66 -2.62 -11.61
C ALA A 42 -19.56 -4.15 -11.79
N ASN A 43 -19.30 -4.87 -10.70
CA ASN A 43 -19.31 -6.32 -10.72
C ASN A 43 -20.75 -6.81 -10.68
N THR A 44 -21.26 -7.31 -11.80
CA THR A 44 -22.62 -7.85 -11.93
C THR A 44 -22.66 -9.39 -11.89
N SER A 45 -21.53 -10.05 -11.61
CA SER A 45 -21.45 -11.50 -11.50
C SER A 45 -21.81 -11.99 -10.09
N SER A 46 -22.03 -13.29 -9.93
CA SER A 46 -22.16 -13.94 -8.61
C SER A 46 -20.83 -14.04 -7.86
N ASP A 47 -19.70 -13.82 -8.53
CA ASP A 47 -18.37 -14.06 -7.98
C ASP A 47 -17.85 -12.83 -7.25
N LEU A 48 -17.28 -13.05 -6.06
CA LEU A 48 -16.65 -11.98 -5.29
C LEU A 48 -15.33 -11.55 -5.95
N ARG A 49 -15.17 -10.24 -6.14
CA ARG A 49 -13.92 -9.62 -6.57
C ARG A 49 -13.26 -8.90 -5.41
N VAL A 50 -12.25 -9.51 -4.80
CA VAL A 50 -11.50 -8.95 -3.66
C VAL A 50 -10.08 -8.60 -4.09
N THR A 51 -9.65 -7.37 -3.79
CA THR A 51 -8.28 -6.90 -4.00
C THR A 51 -7.75 -6.34 -2.69
N ILE A 52 -6.56 -6.78 -2.29
CA ILE A 52 -5.83 -6.19 -1.17
C ILE A 52 -4.88 -5.14 -1.75
N ASN A 53 -5.04 -3.89 -1.31
CA ASN A 53 -4.28 -2.75 -1.85
C ASN A 53 -3.19 -2.33 -0.87
N PHE A 54 -1.97 -2.12 -1.38
CA PHE A 54 -0.84 -1.57 -0.63
C PHE A 54 -0.34 -0.30 -1.34
N GLY A 55 -0.33 0.82 -0.60
CA GLY A 55 0.28 2.07 -1.07
C GLY A 55 1.70 2.21 -0.53
N PHE A 56 2.61 2.70 -1.36
CA PHE A 56 4.00 2.96 -0.98
C PHE A 56 4.34 4.42 -1.23
N HIS A 57 4.96 5.06 -0.23
CA HIS A 57 5.60 6.35 -0.40
C HIS A 57 7.11 6.17 -0.44
N ARG A 58 7.79 6.99 -1.25
CA ARG A 58 9.24 7.12 -1.14
C ARG A 58 9.56 7.74 0.22
N ARG A 59 10.41 7.11 1.03
CA ARG A 59 10.75 7.61 2.39
C ARG A 59 11.13 9.10 2.38
N SER A 60 11.97 9.51 1.43
CA SER A 60 12.42 10.90 1.31
C SER A 60 11.33 11.89 0.87
N SER A 61 10.16 11.43 0.40
CA SER A 61 9.06 12.33 0.03
C SER A 61 8.07 12.56 1.16
N VAL A 62 8.22 11.89 2.31
CA VAL A 62 7.30 11.99 3.45
C VAL A 62 7.97 12.56 4.70
N ILE A 63 9.29 12.40 4.84
CA ILE A 63 10.03 13.02 5.95
C ILE A 63 9.97 14.54 5.80
N GLY A 64 9.64 15.23 6.90
CA GLY A 64 9.54 16.69 6.95
C GLY A 64 8.23 17.25 6.40
N VAL A 65 7.31 16.41 5.92
CA VAL A 65 5.99 16.87 5.46
C VAL A 65 5.15 17.31 6.65
N LYS A 66 4.49 18.47 6.50
CA LYS A 66 3.61 19.03 7.52
C LYS A 66 2.23 18.35 7.48
N ARG A 67 1.73 17.99 8.66
CA ARG A 67 0.41 17.43 8.91
C ARG A 67 -0.65 18.52 8.98
N GLU A 68 -1.92 18.13 8.81
CA GLU A 68 -3.06 19.03 8.94
C GLU A 68 -3.18 19.64 10.35
N ASP A 69 -2.82 18.86 11.38
CA ASP A 69 -2.76 19.31 12.78
C ASP A 69 -1.53 20.19 13.10
N GLY A 70 -0.69 20.47 12.11
CA GLY A 70 0.50 21.30 12.24
C GLY A 70 1.77 20.57 12.68
N ALA A 71 1.69 19.30 13.06
CA ALA A 71 2.86 18.48 13.36
C ALA A 71 3.65 18.12 12.09
N ILE A 72 4.83 17.52 12.25
CA ILE A 72 5.70 17.12 11.14
C ILE A 72 5.84 15.59 11.17
N TYR A 73 5.85 14.97 9.99
CA TYR A 73 6.28 13.59 9.84
C TYR A 73 7.81 13.52 9.92
N ASP A 74 8.34 13.44 11.13
CA ASP A 74 9.76 13.32 11.37
C ASP A 74 10.28 11.88 11.22
N GLU A 75 11.59 11.71 11.37
CA GLU A 75 12.25 10.41 11.25
C GLU A 75 11.69 9.38 12.24
N GLU A 76 11.31 9.81 13.45
CA GLU A 76 10.76 8.95 14.49
C GLU A 76 9.36 8.45 14.11
N HIS A 77 8.49 9.34 13.64
CA HIS A 77 7.15 8.98 13.15
C HIS A 77 7.25 7.99 11.99
N ILE A 78 8.10 8.26 10.99
CA ILE A 78 8.25 7.33 9.86
C ILE A 78 8.88 6.00 10.32
N ARG A 79 9.84 6.02 11.26
CA ARG A 79 10.43 4.80 11.84
C ARG A 79 9.33 3.97 12.50
N ALA A 80 8.59 4.55 13.44
CA ALA A 80 7.50 3.90 14.16
C ALA A 80 6.47 3.28 13.21
N ARG A 81 6.05 4.03 12.17
CA ARG A 81 5.16 3.51 11.14
C ARG A 81 5.77 2.32 10.40
N SER A 82 7.05 2.40 10.04
CA SER A 82 7.69 1.37 9.22
C SER A 82 7.94 0.05 9.96
N ARG A 83 7.87 0.00 11.29
CA ARG A 83 8.16 -1.21 12.09
C ARG A 83 7.28 -2.42 11.74
N ILE A 84 6.06 -2.20 11.24
CA ILE A 84 5.19 -3.28 10.75
C ILE A 84 5.83 -4.05 9.58
N ILE A 85 6.72 -3.41 8.80
CA ILE A 85 7.44 -4.05 7.70
C ILE A 85 8.40 -5.10 8.26
N ALA A 86 9.17 -4.76 9.30
CA ALA A 86 10.09 -5.70 9.96
C ALA A 86 9.32 -6.87 10.60
N LEU A 87 8.21 -6.58 11.29
CA LEU A 87 7.31 -7.59 11.84
C LEU A 87 6.80 -8.57 10.76
N ALA A 88 6.38 -8.04 9.61
CA ALA A 88 5.87 -8.85 8.50
C ALA A 88 6.99 -9.68 7.82
N ILE A 89 8.20 -9.14 7.71
CA ILE A 89 9.38 -9.86 7.21
C ILE A 89 9.68 -11.05 8.13
N ASP A 90 9.68 -10.84 9.45
CA ASP A 90 9.94 -11.90 10.42
C ASP A 90 8.86 -12.99 10.39
N ALA A 91 7.58 -12.58 10.35
CA ALA A 91 6.45 -13.50 10.20
C ALA A 91 6.57 -14.35 8.93
N ARG A 92 6.96 -13.74 7.82
CA ARG A 92 7.17 -14.44 6.55
C ARG A 92 8.34 -15.41 6.64
N ARG A 93 9.47 -15.00 7.21
CA ARG A 93 10.64 -15.86 7.42
C ARG A 93 10.30 -17.08 8.26
N GLN A 94 9.54 -16.91 9.34
CA GLN A 94 9.09 -18.04 10.17
C GLN A 94 8.16 -18.99 9.39
N ARG A 95 7.26 -18.45 8.55
CA ARG A 95 6.30 -19.25 7.77
C ARG A 95 6.92 -19.95 6.56
N PHE A 96 7.94 -19.34 5.95
CA PHE A 96 8.63 -19.76 4.73
C PHE A 96 10.17 -19.70 4.95
N PRO A 97 10.74 -20.61 5.73
CA PRO A 97 12.15 -20.56 6.14
C PRO A 97 13.14 -20.74 4.99
N GLU A 98 12.70 -21.35 3.88
CA GLU A 98 13.53 -21.58 2.69
C GLU A 98 13.67 -20.32 1.80
N GLU A 99 12.86 -19.28 2.04
CA GLU A 99 12.94 -18.04 1.28
C GLU A 99 14.04 -17.12 1.81
N THR A 100 14.77 -16.46 0.90
CA THR A 100 15.65 -15.37 1.29
C THR A 100 14.83 -14.19 1.79
N SER A 101 14.99 -13.85 3.07
CA SER A 101 14.25 -12.74 3.69
C SER A 101 14.66 -11.40 3.06
N PHE A 102 13.68 -10.54 2.85
CA PHE A 102 13.93 -9.17 2.39
C PHE A 102 14.60 -8.34 3.50
N VAL A 103 15.68 -7.65 3.18
CA VAL A 103 16.40 -6.77 4.13
C VAL A 103 15.89 -5.34 3.98
N TYR A 104 15.00 -4.91 4.87
CA TYR A 104 14.54 -3.53 4.91
C TYR A 104 15.59 -2.63 5.58
N LYS A 105 16.52 -2.11 4.76
CA LYS A 105 17.68 -1.31 5.18
C LYS A 105 17.39 -0.26 6.28
N PRO A 106 16.27 0.50 6.25
CA PRO A 106 16.01 1.51 7.27
C PRO A 106 15.84 0.98 8.70
N LEU A 107 15.61 -0.33 8.90
CA LEU A 107 15.36 -0.93 10.21
C LEU A 107 16.37 -2.04 10.58
N VAL A 108 17.49 -2.16 9.86
CA VAL A 108 18.49 -3.21 10.13
C VAL A 108 19.10 -3.07 11.52
N ASP A 109 19.37 -1.84 11.94
CA ASP A 109 19.95 -1.51 13.24
C ASP A 109 18.89 -0.90 14.20
N ASP A 110 17.60 -1.14 13.94
CA ASP A 110 16.55 -0.63 14.82
C ASP A 110 16.63 -1.37 16.18
N PRO A 111 16.67 -0.63 17.30
CA PRO A 111 16.82 -1.24 18.62
C PRO A 111 15.54 -1.92 19.12
N ASP A 112 14.40 -1.66 18.49
CA ASP A 112 13.13 -2.21 18.95
C ASP A 112 12.93 -3.66 18.51
N ASP A 113 12.38 -4.47 19.40
CA ASP A 113 11.95 -5.82 19.04
C ASP A 113 10.79 -5.75 18.03
N THR A 114 11.00 -6.45 16.91
CA THR A 114 10.02 -6.65 15.83
C THR A 114 9.88 -8.13 15.49
N THR A 115 10.33 -9.02 16.37
CA THR A 115 10.16 -10.47 16.25
C THR A 115 8.67 -10.80 16.18
N TRP A 116 8.29 -11.63 15.24
CA TRP A 116 6.91 -12.07 15.10
C TRP A 116 6.53 -13.03 16.23
N ASN A 117 5.61 -12.55 17.07
CA ASN A 117 4.79 -13.31 18.01
C ASN A 117 3.50 -12.50 18.27
N GLU A 118 2.50 -13.11 18.91
CA GLU A 118 1.20 -12.45 19.11
C GLU A 118 1.32 -11.17 19.96
N GLN A 119 2.18 -11.17 20.98
CA GLN A 119 2.39 -10.01 21.84
C GLN A 119 2.97 -8.82 21.07
N THR A 120 4.06 -9.02 20.32
CA THR A 120 4.69 -7.97 19.51
C THR A 120 3.75 -7.47 18.42
N ARG A 121 3.00 -8.38 17.79
CA ARG A 121 1.97 -8.04 16.80
C ARG A 121 0.90 -7.13 17.40
N GLU A 122 0.29 -7.52 18.51
CA GLU A 122 -0.75 -6.71 19.17
C GLU A 122 -0.22 -5.35 19.59
N GLN A 123 0.99 -5.30 20.15
CA GLN A 123 1.63 -4.06 20.57
C GLN A 123 1.88 -3.10 19.40
N LEU A 124 2.40 -3.60 18.28
CA LEU A 124 2.70 -2.78 17.10
C LEU A 124 1.46 -2.35 16.33
N LEU A 125 0.42 -3.19 16.27
CA LEU A 125 -0.81 -2.87 15.55
C LEU A 125 -1.77 -2.00 16.35
N LYS A 126 -1.62 -1.94 17.68
CA LYS A 126 -2.44 -1.08 18.53
C LYS A 126 -2.26 0.37 18.13
N ASN A 127 -3.36 1.01 17.74
CA ASN A 127 -3.41 2.40 17.30
C ASN A 127 -2.50 2.71 16.09
N TYR A 128 -2.12 1.70 15.30
CA TYR A 128 -1.23 1.86 14.16
C TYR A 128 -1.75 2.88 13.14
N GLN A 129 -3.07 3.00 13.00
CA GLN A 129 -3.73 3.99 12.13
C GLN A 129 -3.40 5.45 12.51
N LEU A 130 -3.02 5.73 13.76
CA LEU A 130 -2.60 7.08 14.16
C LEU A 130 -1.26 7.50 13.53
N LEU A 131 -0.53 6.54 12.96
CA LEU A 131 0.71 6.77 12.26
C LEU A 131 0.51 6.99 10.76
N ASP A 132 -0.74 7.06 10.27
CA ASP A 132 -1.02 7.20 8.84
C ASP A 132 -0.40 8.45 8.21
N LEU A 133 0.14 8.23 7.00
CA LEU A 133 0.69 9.26 6.13
C LEU A 133 -0.43 9.79 5.23
N PRO A 134 -0.34 11.04 4.78
CA PRO A 134 -1.37 11.61 3.94
C PRO A 134 -1.39 10.86 2.62
N LEU A 135 -2.61 10.65 2.10
CA LEU A 135 -2.84 9.97 0.83
C LEU A 135 -2.32 10.80 -0.34
#